data_AF-A0A957CMS5-F1
#
_entry.id   AF-A0A957CMS5-F1
#
_cell.length_a   1.000
_cell.length_b   1.000
_cell.length_c   1.000
_cell.angle_alpha   90.00
_cell.angle_beta   90.00
_cell.angle_gamma   90.00
#
_symmetry.space_group_name_H-M   'P 1'
#
loop_
_entity.id
_entity.type
_entity.pdbx_description
1 polymer ?
#
loop_
_entity_poly.entity_id
_entity_poly.type
_entity_poly.pdbx_seq_one_letter_code
_entity_poly.pdbx_strand_id
1 'polypeptide(L)'
;KVKLALPNDWHTDQQTFTLDNLAQGNTFTQPVTLTAPASVGPATGQLHLETPATNETFAIPMIRLGNYRKTVEVLQGEGEDGKPLLTMRNGRCSWVLAPDYHAGIIAWRDGTGENHLLTRYPDPHAAFAAFTPFHGGIQPMLPHRKSGDWLGKLYNEQFTFTAINAPDVRGLPWRGVQMISWLQREPFRGLRAEIEYLTLPGSNMLKTVFRMVNETAVYRHAQLRFQDYFQVDGVYEDTVMVDQERMRKRVKEDYWEFHPTPWMAAVNPETGRCIVTVKASGRREIFLHDLGPFGGHLWVLDEANLQPHGSHELITYLALAKSLEIGKQYAALAK
;
A
#
# COMPACT_ATOMS: atom_id res chain seq x y z
N LYS A 1 -36.98 -7.04 5.20
CA LYS A 1 -36.04 -7.08 6.33
C LYS A 1 -34.64 -7.40 5.84
N VAL A 2 -33.61 -6.96 6.55
CA VAL A 2 -32.21 -7.28 6.25
C VAL A 2 -31.61 -8.04 7.43
N LYS A 3 -30.84 -9.08 7.15
CA LYS A 3 -30.09 -9.82 8.16
C LYS A 3 -28.60 -9.75 7.85
N LEU A 4 -27.80 -9.42 8.86
CA LEU A 4 -26.34 -9.46 8.82
C LEU A 4 -25.88 -10.77 9.46
N ALA A 5 -25.38 -11.68 8.62
CA ALA A 5 -24.68 -12.88 9.07
C ALA A 5 -23.18 -12.59 9.13
N LEU A 6 -22.61 -12.72 10.32
CA LEU A 6 -21.18 -12.46 10.54
C LEU A 6 -20.37 -13.75 10.39
N PRO A 7 -19.09 -13.64 9.99
CA PRO A 7 -18.17 -14.77 10.04
C PRO A 7 -17.91 -15.19 11.50
N ASN A 8 -17.37 -16.39 11.69
CA ASN A 8 -17.04 -16.93 13.01
C ASN A 8 -16.25 -15.92 13.85
N ASP A 9 -16.58 -15.87 15.15
CA ASP A 9 -15.92 -15.03 16.17
C ASP A 9 -16.08 -13.50 15.98
N TRP A 10 -16.88 -13.06 15.01
CA TRP A 10 -17.36 -11.68 14.93
C TRP A 10 -18.74 -11.57 15.57
N HIS A 11 -18.94 -10.51 16.35
CA HIS A 11 -20.21 -10.24 17.01
C HIS A 11 -20.70 -8.84 16.65
N THR A 12 -22.02 -8.64 16.73
CA THR A 12 -22.67 -7.34 16.53
C THR A 12 -23.74 -7.15 17.58
N ASP A 13 -24.00 -5.90 17.93
CA ASP A 13 -25.13 -5.50 18.77
C ASP A 13 -26.48 -5.74 18.07
N GLN A 14 -26.51 -5.73 16.74
CA GLN A 14 -27.71 -5.94 15.95
C GLN A 14 -27.44 -6.77 14.67
N GLN A 15 -28.24 -7.81 14.46
CA GLN A 15 -28.16 -8.67 13.28
C GLN A 15 -29.36 -8.56 12.33
N THR A 16 -30.50 -8.04 12.80
CA THR A 16 -31.72 -7.92 11.98
C THR A 16 -32.20 -6.49 11.95
N PHE A 17 -32.54 -6.01 10.76
CA PHE A 17 -32.97 -4.66 10.48
C PHE A 17 -34.31 -4.70 9.74
N THR A 18 -35.29 -3.96 10.24
CA THR A 18 -36.52 -3.71 9.50
C THR A 18 -36.24 -2.61 8.49
N LEU A 19 -36.58 -2.89 7.23
CA LEU A 19 -36.49 -1.90 6.17
C LEU A 19 -37.86 -1.26 6.03
N ASP A 20 -38.02 -0.06 6.58
CA ASP A 20 -39.23 0.73 6.42
C ASP A 20 -39.03 1.75 5.29
N ASN A 21 -40.04 1.92 4.44
CA ASN A 21 -40.07 2.91 3.35
C ASN A 21 -38.87 2.85 2.37
N LEU A 22 -38.39 1.64 2.05
CA LEU A 22 -37.34 1.48 1.02
C LEU A 22 -37.91 1.87 -0.35
N ALA A 23 -37.44 2.99 -0.90
CA ALA A 23 -37.81 3.47 -2.23
C ALA A 23 -36.57 3.65 -3.11
N GLN A 24 -36.76 3.57 -4.42
CA GLN A 24 -35.68 3.79 -5.38
C GLN A 24 -35.06 5.17 -5.17
N GLY A 25 -33.72 5.22 -5.08
CA GLY A 25 -32.97 6.45 -4.82
C GLY A 25 -32.81 6.82 -3.35
N ASN A 26 -33.54 6.17 -2.42
CA ASN A 26 -33.39 6.39 -0.99
C ASN A 26 -32.42 5.39 -0.37
N THR A 27 -31.40 5.89 0.34
CA THR A 27 -30.44 5.06 1.07
C THR A 27 -30.92 4.81 2.49
N PHE A 28 -31.07 3.53 2.87
CA PHE A 28 -31.22 3.13 4.26
C PHE A 28 -29.84 3.09 4.94
N THR A 29 -29.68 3.80 6.06
CA THR A 29 -28.45 3.83 6.84
C THR A 29 -28.75 3.49 8.30
N GLN A 30 -28.05 2.50 8.83
CA GLN A 30 -28.13 2.11 10.24
C GLN A 30 -26.72 1.89 10.79
N PRO A 31 -26.32 2.56 11.87
CA PRO A 31 -25.06 2.26 12.54
C PRO A 31 -25.13 0.88 13.22
N VAL A 32 -24.02 0.14 13.16
CA VAL A 32 -23.85 -1.15 13.82
C VAL A 32 -22.51 -1.17 14.56
N THR A 33 -22.47 -1.83 15.71
CA THR A 33 -21.24 -1.98 16.50
C THR A 33 -20.70 -3.39 16.33
N LEU A 34 -19.54 -3.52 15.69
CA LEU A 34 -18.89 -4.81 15.48
C LEU A 34 -17.81 -5.07 16.53
N THR A 35 -17.84 -6.24 17.13
CA THR A 35 -16.74 -6.80 17.92
C THR A 35 -15.98 -7.80 17.07
N ALA A 36 -14.72 -7.49 16.76
CA ALA A 36 -13.86 -8.33 15.92
C ALA A 36 -13.06 -9.36 16.74
N PRO A 37 -12.72 -10.54 16.17
CA PRO A 37 -11.88 -11.54 16.82
C PRO A 37 -10.44 -11.07 16.95
N ALA A 38 -9.66 -11.61 17.89
CA ALA A 38 -8.28 -11.16 18.12
C ALA A 38 -7.35 -11.26 16.90
N SER A 39 -7.66 -12.16 15.96
CA SER A 39 -6.90 -12.38 14.73
C SER A 39 -7.04 -11.20 13.76
N VAL A 40 -5.91 -10.63 13.36
CA VAL A 40 -5.81 -9.60 12.32
C VAL A 40 -5.90 -10.24 10.95
N GLY A 41 -6.79 -9.72 10.11
CA GLY A 41 -6.98 -10.21 8.77
C GLY A 41 -8.36 -9.85 8.19
N PRO A 42 -8.57 -10.19 6.92
CA PRO A 42 -9.87 -10.09 6.30
C PRO A 42 -10.76 -11.27 6.70
N ALA A 43 -12.06 -11.03 6.65
CA ALA A 43 -13.13 -11.99 6.78
C ALA A 43 -14.28 -11.58 5.85
N THR A 44 -15.23 -12.48 5.62
CA THR A 44 -16.41 -12.19 4.80
C THR A 44 -17.66 -12.45 5.60
N GLY A 45 -18.47 -11.42 5.80
CA GLY A 45 -19.84 -11.53 6.27
C GLY A 45 -20.81 -11.64 5.09
N GLN A 46 -22.09 -11.82 5.41
CA GLN A 46 -23.17 -11.86 4.43
C GLN A 46 -24.31 -10.93 4.86
N LEU A 47 -24.87 -10.20 3.90
CA LEU A 47 -26.12 -9.47 4.06
C LEU A 47 -27.21 -10.25 3.33
N HIS A 48 -28.25 -10.66 4.04
CA HIS A 48 -29.43 -11.27 3.46
C HIS A 48 -30.55 -10.24 3.40
N LEU A 49 -30.95 -9.86 2.20
CA LEU A 49 -32.11 -9.02 1.96
C LEU A 49 -33.31 -9.93 1.69
N GLU A 50 -34.36 -9.80 2.49
CA GLU A 50 -35.62 -10.50 2.32
C GLU A 50 -36.75 -9.48 2.13
N THR A 51 -37.37 -9.52 0.96
CA THR A 51 -38.54 -8.73 0.57
C THR A 51 -39.70 -9.67 0.20
N PRO A 52 -40.94 -9.18 0.05
CA PRO A 52 -42.04 -10.01 -0.45
C PRO A 52 -41.79 -10.61 -1.84
N ALA A 53 -40.92 -10.00 -2.65
CA ALA A 53 -40.67 -10.40 -4.03
C ALA A 53 -39.35 -11.15 -4.24
N THR A 54 -38.34 -10.92 -3.39
CA THR A 54 -36.97 -11.42 -3.60
C THR A 54 -36.26 -11.74 -2.30
N ASN A 55 -35.35 -12.73 -2.39
CA ASN A 55 -34.33 -13.02 -1.39
C ASN A 55 -32.96 -12.91 -2.05
N GLU A 56 -32.14 -11.97 -1.59
CA GLU A 56 -30.80 -11.76 -2.13
C GLU A 56 -29.75 -11.86 -1.03
N THR A 57 -28.56 -12.35 -1.39
CA THR A 57 -27.42 -12.46 -0.47
C THR A 57 -26.22 -11.74 -1.06
N PHE A 58 -25.64 -10.84 -0.27
CA PHE A 58 -24.47 -10.06 -0.65
C PHE A 58 -23.30 -10.39 0.26
N ALA A 59 -22.12 -10.64 -0.30
CA ALA A 59 -20.91 -10.74 0.49
C ALA A 59 -20.46 -9.35 0.97
N ILE A 60 -20.17 -9.23 2.27
CA ILE A 60 -19.63 -8.00 2.86
C ILE A 60 -18.18 -8.27 3.27
N PRO A 61 -17.20 -7.55 2.69
CA PRO A 61 -15.82 -7.64 3.16
C PRO A 61 -15.70 -6.98 4.53
N MET A 62 -15.07 -7.68 5.46
CA MET A 62 -14.77 -7.21 6.80
C MET A 62 -13.26 -7.33 7.01
N ILE A 63 -12.62 -6.32 7.58
CA ILE A 63 -11.16 -6.38 7.79
C ILE A 63 -10.84 -5.88 9.19
N ARG A 64 -10.25 -6.76 10.01
CA ARG A 64 -9.59 -6.34 11.24
C ARG A 64 -8.15 -5.96 10.92
N LEU A 65 -7.87 -4.65 10.90
CA LEU A 65 -6.59 -4.12 10.45
C LEU A 65 -5.47 -4.13 11.51
N GLY A 66 -5.81 -4.28 12.79
CA GLY A 66 -4.84 -4.27 13.87
C GLY A 66 -5.29 -4.96 15.15
N ASN A 67 -4.34 -5.13 16.05
CA ASN A 67 -4.52 -5.62 17.40
C ASN A 67 -3.94 -4.59 18.39
N TYR A 68 -4.82 -3.77 18.97
CA TYR A 68 -4.46 -2.68 19.88
C TYR A 68 -3.86 -3.12 21.22
N ARG A 69 -3.71 -4.43 21.47
CA ARG A 69 -2.87 -4.94 22.56
C ARG A 69 -1.36 -4.90 22.25
N LYS A 70 -1.01 -4.59 21.01
CA LYS A 70 0.38 -4.36 20.56
C LYS A 70 0.65 -2.85 20.47
N THR A 71 1.89 -2.48 20.20
CA THR A 71 2.36 -1.11 20.01
C THR A 71 3.01 -0.95 18.64
N VAL A 72 3.09 0.29 18.15
CA VAL A 72 3.96 0.66 17.03
C VAL A 72 5.11 1.48 17.60
N GLU A 73 6.33 1.08 17.25
CA GLU A 73 7.59 1.70 17.67
C GLU A 73 8.41 2.09 16.45
N VAL A 74 9.07 3.23 16.53
CA VAL A 74 10.04 3.70 15.53
C VAL A 74 11.38 3.87 16.23
N LEU A 75 12.36 3.07 15.83
CA LEU A 75 13.70 3.07 16.38
C LEU A 75 14.65 3.72 15.37
N GLN A 76 15.53 4.60 15.83
CA GLN A 76 16.59 5.17 15.00
C GLN A 76 17.86 4.33 15.16
N GLY A 77 18.59 4.17 14.07
CA GLY A 77 19.91 3.55 14.03
C GLY A 77 20.71 4.07 12.85
N GLU A 78 21.84 3.44 12.57
CA GLU A 78 22.71 3.78 11.45
C GLU A 78 22.97 2.53 10.61
N GLY A 79 23.09 2.71 9.30
CA GLY A 79 23.50 1.68 8.36
C GLY A 79 25.02 1.47 8.36
N GLU A 80 25.46 0.47 7.60
CA GLU A 80 26.90 0.18 7.41
C GLU A 80 27.65 1.34 6.74
N ASP A 81 26.93 2.18 6.00
CA ASP A 81 27.42 3.40 5.37
C ASP A 81 27.38 4.63 6.30
N GLY A 82 27.05 4.45 7.58
CA GLY A 82 26.93 5.52 8.58
C GLY A 82 25.73 6.44 8.40
N LYS A 83 24.80 6.12 7.48
CA LYS A 83 23.61 6.91 7.23
C LYS A 83 22.45 6.51 8.16
N PRO A 84 21.54 7.43 8.50
CA PRO A 84 20.39 7.13 9.34
C PRO A 84 19.51 6.03 8.73
N LEU A 85 19.14 5.07 9.57
CA LEU A 85 18.10 4.08 9.30
C LEU A 85 17.00 4.17 10.35
N LEU A 86 15.76 3.94 9.93
CA LEU A 86 14.61 3.88 10.81
C LEU A 86 14.01 2.48 10.78
N THR A 87 13.83 1.88 11.96
CA THR A 87 13.14 0.60 12.07
C THR A 87 11.76 0.82 12.68
N MET A 88 10.72 0.68 11.86
CA MET A 88 9.32 0.67 12.31
C MET A 88 8.90 -0.76 12.65
N ARG A 89 8.41 -1.00 13.87
CA ARG A 89 7.92 -2.32 14.33
C ARG A 89 6.52 -2.19 14.88
N ASN A 90 5.65 -3.16 14.61
CA ASN A 90 4.29 -3.16 15.14
C ASN A 90 3.94 -4.39 16.01
N GLY A 91 4.94 -5.20 16.36
CA GLY A 91 4.77 -6.46 17.08
C GLY A 91 4.34 -7.66 16.23
N ARG A 92 4.17 -7.49 14.90
CA ARG A 92 3.98 -8.58 13.93
C ARG A 92 4.96 -8.47 12.76
N CYS A 93 5.15 -7.28 12.24
CA CYS A 93 6.07 -6.97 11.15
C CYS A 93 7.07 -5.89 11.57
N SER A 94 8.18 -5.83 10.84
CA SER A 94 9.17 -4.76 10.91
C SER A 94 9.51 -4.26 9.53
N TRP A 95 9.68 -2.94 9.41
CA TRP A 95 10.10 -2.26 8.20
C TRP A 95 11.35 -1.45 8.49
N VAL A 96 12.33 -1.49 7.59
CA VAL A 96 13.53 -0.66 7.66
C VAL A 96 13.47 0.38 6.56
N LEU A 97 13.50 1.65 6.96
CA LEU A 97 13.42 2.80 6.09
C LEU A 97 14.77 3.51 6.02
N ALA A 98 15.13 4.00 4.84
CA ALA A 98 16.38 4.68 4.59
C ALA A 98 16.11 6.06 3.97
N PRO A 99 16.05 7.13 4.79
CA PRO A 99 15.81 8.50 4.33
C PRO A 99 16.74 8.94 3.19
N ASP A 100 18.01 8.60 3.29
CA ASP A 100 19.04 8.95 2.30
C ASP A 100 19.13 7.97 1.11
N TYR A 101 18.19 7.02 1.03
CA TYR A 101 18.11 6.02 -0.03
C TYR A 101 16.69 6.05 -0.62
N HIS A 102 16.40 7.09 -1.41
CA HIS A 102 15.08 7.41 -1.97
C HIS A 102 13.97 7.72 -0.97
N ALA A 103 14.28 7.93 0.31
CA ALA A 103 13.26 7.90 1.36
C ALA A 103 12.43 6.59 1.31
N GLY A 104 13.04 5.48 0.86
CA GLY A 104 12.35 4.22 0.61
C GLY A 104 12.39 3.24 1.78
N ILE A 105 11.61 2.16 1.67
CA ILE A 105 11.72 1.00 2.55
C ILE A 105 12.64 -0.04 1.92
N ILE A 106 13.73 -0.38 2.60
CA ILE A 106 14.74 -1.34 2.14
C ILE A 106 14.48 -2.76 2.67
N ALA A 107 13.70 -2.91 3.73
CA ALA A 107 13.32 -4.24 4.21
C ALA A 107 11.91 -4.29 4.82
N TRP A 108 11.22 -5.41 4.60
CA TRP A 108 9.98 -5.79 5.29
C TRP A 108 10.11 -7.23 5.77
N ARG A 109 10.10 -7.43 7.08
CA ARG A 109 10.19 -8.76 7.71
C ARG A 109 8.95 -9.04 8.57
N ASP A 110 8.50 -10.28 8.60
CA ASP A 110 7.52 -10.76 9.58
C ASP A 110 8.19 -11.66 10.64
N GLY A 111 7.42 -12.52 11.30
CA GLY A 111 7.93 -13.44 12.32
C GLY A 111 8.93 -14.49 11.82
N THR A 112 9.10 -14.68 10.51
CA THR A 112 10.14 -15.57 9.96
C THR A 112 11.52 -14.90 9.94
N GLY A 113 11.57 -13.57 9.97
CA GLY A 113 12.81 -12.80 9.82
C GLY A 113 13.27 -12.60 8.36
N GLU A 114 12.65 -13.29 7.40
CA GLU A 114 12.96 -13.15 5.98
C GLU A 114 12.56 -11.77 5.46
N ASN A 115 13.37 -11.21 4.57
CA ASN A 115 13.04 -9.95 3.91
C ASN A 115 12.16 -10.21 2.68
N HIS A 116 11.04 -9.50 2.58
CA HIS A 116 10.10 -9.64 1.47
C HIS A 116 10.30 -8.60 0.35
N LEU A 117 11.29 -7.71 0.48
CA LEU A 117 11.55 -6.62 -0.47
C LEU A 117 12.91 -6.78 -1.16
N LEU A 118 12.90 -6.73 -2.49
CA LEU A 118 14.12 -6.85 -3.30
C LEU A 118 14.81 -5.48 -3.33
N THR A 119 15.98 -5.37 -2.72
CA THR A 119 16.74 -4.12 -2.61
C THR A 119 18.23 -4.35 -2.88
N ARG A 120 18.94 -3.28 -3.25
CA ARG A 120 20.41 -3.25 -3.34
C ARG A 120 21.08 -2.39 -2.28
N TYR A 121 20.36 -2.00 -1.23
CA TYR A 121 20.96 -1.23 -0.15
C TYR A 121 22.21 -1.96 0.43
N PRO A 122 23.34 -1.25 0.66
CA PRO A 122 23.52 0.21 0.52
C PRO A 122 24.03 0.69 -0.86
N ASP A 123 24.34 -0.19 -1.83
CA ASP A 123 24.94 0.19 -3.12
C ASP A 123 23.95 0.05 -4.30
N PRO A 124 23.32 1.15 -4.75
CA PRO A 124 22.35 1.12 -5.84
C PRO A 124 22.99 1.11 -7.24
N HIS A 125 24.32 1.20 -7.36
CA HIS A 125 24.99 1.34 -8.66
C HIS A 125 25.45 0.01 -9.26
N ALA A 126 25.33 -1.08 -8.52
CA ALA A 126 25.50 -2.41 -9.07
C ALA A 126 24.49 -2.67 -10.21
N ALA A 127 24.93 -3.33 -11.27
CA ALA A 127 24.10 -3.58 -12.45
C ALA A 127 22.84 -4.39 -12.08
N PHE A 128 21.66 -3.89 -12.48
CA PHE A 128 20.38 -4.55 -12.30
C PHE A 128 19.46 -4.25 -13.48
N ALA A 129 19.27 -5.22 -14.38
CA ALA A 129 18.55 -5.02 -15.64
C ALA A 129 19.00 -3.73 -16.37
N ALA A 130 18.06 -2.96 -16.93
CA ALA A 130 18.31 -1.63 -17.49
C ALA A 130 18.22 -0.49 -16.43
N PHE A 131 18.13 -0.83 -15.14
CA PHE A 131 17.88 0.08 -14.03
C PHE A 131 19.21 0.37 -13.34
N THR A 132 19.84 1.50 -13.64
CA THR A 132 21.03 1.95 -12.90
C THR A 132 20.95 3.47 -12.72
N PRO A 133 20.88 3.98 -11.48
CA PRO A 133 20.87 3.23 -10.21
C PRO A 133 19.57 2.43 -9.98
N PHE A 134 19.68 1.29 -9.31
CA PHE A 134 18.55 0.49 -8.80
C PHE A 134 18.61 0.40 -7.28
N HIS A 135 17.65 1.04 -6.61
CA HIS A 135 17.56 1.05 -5.15
C HIS A 135 16.69 -0.11 -4.63
N GLY A 136 15.59 -0.39 -5.34
CA GLY A 136 14.64 -1.43 -4.99
C GLY A 136 13.82 -1.09 -3.75
N GLY A 137 13.19 -2.09 -3.16
CA GLY A 137 12.30 -1.91 -2.02
C GLY A 137 10.96 -1.28 -2.39
N ILE A 138 10.38 -0.52 -1.46
CA ILE A 138 9.19 0.32 -1.72
C ILE A 138 9.69 1.75 -1.86
N GLN A 139 9.86 2.21 -3.10
CA GLN A 139 10.49 3.51 -3.40
C GLN A 139 9.50 4.52 -3.96
N PRO A 140 9.41 5.74 -3.36
CA PRO A 140 8.68 6.85 -3.95
C PRO A 140 9.50 7.44 -5.10
N MET A 141 8.82 7.72 -6.21
CA MET A 141 9.43 8.26 -7.42
C MET A 141 8.67 9.48 -7.91
N LEU A 142 9.42 10.50 -8.33
CA LEU A 142 8.89 11.74 -8.89
C LEU A 142 9.48 11.95 -10.30
N PRO A 143 9.04 11.16 -11.30
CA PRO A 143 9.50 11.31 -12.67
C PRO A 143 9.03 12.62 -13.27
N HIS A 144 9.80 13.13 -14.22
CA HIS A 144 9.42 14.30 -15.00
C HIS A 144 9.10 13.89 -16.45
N ARG A 145 7.85 14.09 -16.85
CA ARG A 145 7.28 13.60 -18.13
C ARG A 145 8.08 14.03 -19.36
N LYS A 146 8.63 15.24 -19.39
CA LYS A 146 9.29 15.79 -20.59
C LYS A 146 10.78 15.44 -20.70
N SER A 147 11.44 15.02 -19.61
CA SER A 147 12.89 14.78 -19.62
C SER A 147 13.28 13.32 -19.85
N GLY A 148 12.32 12.42 -20.09
CA GLY A 148 12.60 10.98 -20.18
C GLY A 148 13.12 10.37 -18.86
N ASP A 149 13.00 11.11 -17.75
CA ASP A 149 13.48 10.75 -16.42
C ASP A 149 12.45 9.86 -15.73
N TRP A 150 12.37 8.60 -16.19
CA TRP A 150 11.35 7.65 -15.75
C TRP A 150 11.61 7.08 -14.35
N LEU A 151 12.89 7.05 -13.91
CA LEU A 151 13.29 6.76 -12.53
C LEU A 151 13.04 7.97 -11.61
N GLY A 152 12.94 9.18 -12.17
CA GLY A 152 12.97 10.37 -11.33
C GLY A 152 14.31 10.50 -10.59
N LYS A 153 14.44 11.59 -9.83
CA LYS A 153 15.68 11.92 -9.11
C LYS A 153 15.41 12.30 -7.66
N LEU A 154 14.43 11.65 -7.04
CA LEU A 154 14.05 11.93 -5.67
C LEU A 154 15.18 11.58 -4.68
N TYR A 155 16.05 10.62 -5.04
CA TYR A 155 17.26 10.27 -4.29
C TYR A 155 18.33 11.37 -4.20
N ASN A 156 18.25 12.40 -5.05
CA ASN A 156 19.16 13.54 -4.96
C ASN A 156 18.63 14.63 -4.00
N GLU A 157 17.42 14.46 -3.47
CA GLU A 157 16.81 15.40 -2.54
C GLU A 157 17.10 14.96 -1.10
N GLN A 158 17.19 15.94 -0.20
CA GLN A 158 17.42 15.67 1.23
C GLN A 158 16.09 15.54 1.96
N PHE A 159 15.94 14.48 2.76
CA PHE A 159 14.75 14.23 3.55
C PHE A 159 15.02 14.42 5.03
N THR A 160 14.13 15.17 5.68
CA THR A 160 13.99 15.15 7.14
C THR A 160 12.94 14.11 7.51
N PHE A 161 13.03 13.53 8.70
CA PHE A 161 12.07 12.52 9.14
C PHE A 161 11.61 12.73 10.57
N THR A 162 10.40 12.28 10.87
CA THR A 162 9.83 12.27 12.22
C THR A 162 8.87 11.10 12.41
N ALA A 163 8.77 10.59 13.62
CA ALA A 163 7.74 9.62 13.96
C ALA A 163 6.39 10.34 14.13
N ILE A 164 5.32 9.79 13.56
CA ILE A 164 4.00 10.42 13.54
C ILE A 164 2.89 9.48 14.05
N ASN A 165 1.82 10.10 14.55
CA ASN A 165 0.54 9.47 14.86
C ASN A 165 -0.54 10.18 14.04
N ALA A 166 -1.11 9.48 13.06
CA ALA A 166 -1.99 10.05 12.03
C ALA A 166 -3.32 9.28 11.94
N PRO A 167 -4.16 9.34 12.98
CA PRO A 167 -5.43 8.62 12.98
C PRO A 167 -6.30 9.05 11.78
N ASP A 168 -6.97 8.10 11.14
CA ASP A 168 -7.87 8.43 10.03
C ASP A 168 -9.29 8.75 10.50
N VAL A 169 -10.16 9.17 9.57
CA VAL A 169 -11.57 9.52 9.85
C VAL A 169 -12.40 8.35 10.38
N ARG A 170 -11.91 7.11 10.26
CA ARG A 170 -12.54 5.89 10.81
C ARG A 170 -12.04 5.61 12.24
N GLY A 171 -11.18 6.46 12.79
CA GLY A 171 -10.58 6.31 14.11
C GLY A 171 -9.46 5.26 14.14
N LEU A 172 -8.94 4.80 12.99
CA LEU A 172 -7.84 3.84 12.99
C LEU A 172 -6.53 4.54 13.40
N PRO A 173 -5.84 4.06 14.45
CA PRO A 173 -4.68 4.75 15.03
C PRO A 173 -3.38 4.49 14.24
N TRP A 174 -3.32 4.97 13.00
CA TRP A 174 -2.14 4.84 12.17
C TRP A 174 -0.92 5.53 12.79
N ARG A 175 0.21 4.82 12.81
CA ARG A 175 1.48 5.32 13.34
C ARG A 175 2.64 4.90 12.45
N GLY A 176 3.70 5.68 12.41
CA GLY A 176 4.89 5.34 11.66
C GLY A 176 5.81 6.53 11.46
N VAL A 177 6.33 6.69 10.24
CA VAL A 177 7.31 7.72 9.90
C VAL A 177 6.76 8.62 8.81
N GLN A 178 6.96 9.93 8.96
CA GLN A 178 6.82 10.91 7.90
C GLN A 178 8.22 11.39 7.49
N MET A 179 8.45 11.48 6.19
CA MET A 179 9.64 12.06 5.59
C MET A 179 9.22 13.26 4.74
N ILE A 180 9.93 14.38 4.89
CA ILE A 180 9.63 15.63 4.18
C ILE A 180 10.88 16.13 3.47
N SER A 181 10.72 16.52 2.21
CA SER A 181 11.73 17.23 1.44
C SER A 181 11.13 18.45 0.74
N TRP A 182 11.81 19.59 0.85
CA TRP A 182 11.55 20.77 0.04
C TRP A 182 12.38 20.68 -1.23
N LEU A 183 11.72 20.40 -2.34
CA LEU A 183 12.40 20.05 -3.58
C LEU A 183 13.18 21.24 -4.12
N GLN A 184 14.47 21.03 -4.36
CA GLN A 184 15.38 22.07 -4.87
C GLN A 184 15.60 21.98 -6.38
N ARG A 185 15.35 20.81 -6.97
CA ARG A 185 15.62 20.58 -8.40
C ARG A 185 14.52 21.14 -9.30
N GLU A 186 14.92 21.65 -10.46
CA GLU A 186 13.97 21.92 -11.53
C GLU A 186 13.44 20.60 -12.14
N PRO A 187 12.18 20.56 -12.60
CA PRO A 187 11.17 21.63 -12.57
C PRO A 187 10.28 21.62 -11.31
N PHE A 188 10.69 20.90 -10.27
CA PHE A 188 9.89 20.69 -9.06
C PHE A 188 10.19 21.71 -7.94
N ARG A 189 11.06 22.69 -8.20
CA ARG A 189 11.41 23.73 -7.24
C ARG A 189 10.17 24.45 -6.75
N GLY A 190 10.06 24.59 -5.42
CA GLY A 190 8.90 25.19 -4.75
C GLY A 190 7.75 24.21 -4.51
N LEU A 191 7.93 22.93 -4.83
CA LEU A 191 7.07 21.86 -4.32
C LEU A 191 7.69 21.23 -3.07
N ARG A 192 6.84 20.68 -2.22
CA ARG A 192 7.23 19.90 -1.05
C ARG A 192 6.70 18.49 -1.19
N ALA A 193 7.59 17.52 -1.04
CA ALA A 193 7.27 16.10 -1.02
C ALA A 193 7.11 15.66 0.44
N GLU A 194 5.99 15.01 0.75
CA GLU A 194 5.77 14.33 2.03
C GLU A 194 5.51 12.85 1.75
N ILE A 195 6.27 11.97 2.40
CA ILE A 195 6.13 10.52 2.28
C ILE A 195 5.86 9.97 3.66
N GLU A 196 4.75 9.27 3.83
CA GLU A 196 4.38 8.63 5.08
C GLU A 196 4.35 7.11 4.90
N TYR A 197 4.98 6.42 5.85
CA TYR A 197 4.93 4.97 5.98
C TYR A 197 4.30 4.64 7.32
N LEU A 198 3.09 4.09 7.27
CA LEU A 198 2.22 3.93 8.43
C LEU A 198 1.81 2.49 8.60
N THR A 199 1.65 2.06 9.84
CA THR A 199 1.08 0.75 10.18
C THR A 199 0.17 0.87 11.39
N LEU A 200 -0.50 -0.23 11.71
CA LEU A 200 -1.32 -0.39 12.90
C LEU A 200 -0.67 -1.42 13.81
N PRO A 201 -0.87 -1.34 15.14
CA PRO A 201 -0.41 -2.36 16.07
C PRO A 201 -0.81 -3.77 15.64
N GLY A 202 0.11 -4.73 15.63
CA GLY A 202 -0.11 -6.14 15.27
C GLY A 202 -0.54 -6.39 13.82
N SER A 203 -0.47 -5.38 12.95
CA SER A 203 -0.90 -5.47 11.55
C SER A 203 0.09 -6.24 10.67
N ASN A 204 -0.40 -6.86 9.60
CA ASN A 204 0.41 -7.31 8.46
C ASN A 204 0.42 -6.30 7.32
N MET A 205 0.00 -5.07 7.58
CA MET A 205 -0.23 -4.06 6.57
C MET A 205 0.65 -2.84 6.77
N LEU A 206 1.09 -2.30 5.64
CA LEU A 206 1.73 -1.01 5.49
C LEU A 206 0.79 -0.12 4.68
N LYS A 207 0.54 1.10 5.16
CA LYS A 207 -0.07 2.17 4.38
C LYS A 207 1.06 3.09 3.94
N THR A 208 1.11 3.43 2.65
CA THR A 208 1.99 4.47 2.14
C THR A 208 1.15 5.66 1.68
N VAL A 209 1.66 6.86 1.95
CA VAL A 209 1.10 8.11 1.42
C VAL A 209 2.24 8.87 0.80
N PHE A 210 2.11 9.22 -0.48
CA PHE A 210 2.99 10.20 -1.10
C PHE A 210 2.14 11.42 -1.42
N ARG A 211 2.43 12.54 -0.77
CA ARG A 211 1.76 13.82 -0.96
C ARG A 211 2.73 14.81 -1.59
N MET A 212 2.25 15.49 -2.62
CA MET A 212 2.92 16.65 -3.20
C MET A 212 2.14 17.91 -2.85
N VAL A 213 2.82 18.85 -2.22
CA VAL A 213 2.26 20.17 -1.84
C VAL A 213 2.90 21.23 -2.72
N ASN A 214 2.07 22.09 -3.31
CA ASN A 214 2.53 23.21 -4.11
C ASN A 214 2.62 24.48 -3.27
N GLU A 215 3.83 24.85 -2.85
CA GLU A 215 4.04 26.04 -2.01
C GLU A 215 4.02 27.35 -2.84
N THR A 216 3.84 27.25 -4.17
CA THR A 216 3.91 28.40 -5.07
C THR A 216 2.54 28.99 -5.40
N ALA A 217 2.54 30.23 -5.89
CA ALA A 217 1.34 30.94 -6.34
C ALA A 217 0.89 30.55 -7.77
N VAL A 218 1.52 29.55 -8.41
CA VAL A 218 1.23 29.13 -9.78
C VAL A 218 0.90 27.66 -9.86
N TYR A 219 0.18 27.25 -10.90
CA TYR A 219 -0.09 25.83 -11.15
C TYR A 219 1.20 25.06 -11.39
N ARG A 220 1.26 23.84 -10.84
CA ARG A 220 2.35 22.89 -11.02
C ARG A 220 1.80 21.55 -11.48
N HIS A 221 2.63 20.73 -12.08
CA HIS A 221 2.28 19.38 -12.48
C HIS A 221 3.24 18.39 -11.82
N ALA A 222 2.71 17.31 -11.27
CA ALA A 222 3.51 16.27 -10.65
C ALA A 222 2.93 14.89 -10.98
N GLN A 223 3.82 13.93 -11.21
CA GLN A 223 3.49 12.52 -11.32
C GLN A 223 4.12 11.79 -10.14
N LEU A 224 3.28 11.30 -9.24
CA LEU A 224 3.71 10.60 -8.04
C LEU A 224 3.69 9.11 -8.35
N ARG A 225 4.72 8.37 -7.93
CA ARG A 225 4.73 6.91 -8.06
C ARG A 225 5.29 6.25 -6.81
N PHE A 226 4.85 5.03 -6.56
CA PHE A 226 5.65 4.05 -5.83
C PHE A 226 6.03 2.95 -6.82
N GLN A 227 7.30 2.57 -6.80
CA GLN A 227 7.77 1.36 -7.49
C GLN A 227 8.14 0.34 -6.42
N ASP A 228 7.37 -0.74 -6.33
CA ASP A 228 7.52 -1.72 -5.27
C ASP A 228 8.14 -3.01 -5.83
N TYR A 229 9.32 -3.36 -5.30
CA TYR A 229 10.11 -4.51 -5.72
C TYR A 229 10.04 -5.60 -4.65
N PHE A 230 9.44 -6.73 -5.03
CA PHE A 230 9.13 -7.81 -4.10
C PHE A 230 10.06 -9.02 -4.29
N GLN A 231 10.36 -9.67 -3.17
CA GLN A 231 10.91 -11.03 -3.10
C GLN A 231 10.14 -11.77 -2.00
N VAL A 232 8.91 -12.17 -2.28
CA VAL A 232 8.06 -12.76 -1.23
C VAL A 232 8.70 -14.04 -0.71
N ASP A 233 8.89 -14.11 0.61
CA ASP A 233 9.70 -15.12 1.30
C ASP A 233 11.16 -15.24 0.82
N GLY A 234 11.77 -14.13 0.37
CA GLY A 234 13.17 -14.09 -0.07
C GLY A 234 13.38 -14.58 -1.51
N VAL A 235 12.30 -14.87 -2.26
CA VAL A 235 12.35 -15.36 -3.64
C VAL A 235 11.66 -14.37 -4.56
N TYR A 236 12.33 -13.95 -5.64
CA TYR A 236 11.75 -13.07 -6.66
C TYR A 236 11.66 -13.73 -8.04
N GLU A 237 12.53 -14.71 -8.31
CA GLU A 237 12.76 -15.29 -9.64
C GLU A 237 11.55 -15.99 -10.23
N ASP A 238 10.61 -16.48 -9.41
CA ASP A 238 9.41 -17.19 -9.87
C ASP A 238 8.11 -16.50 -9.40
N THR A 239 8.18 -15.21 -9.09
CA THR A 239 7.02 -14.43 -8.65
C THR A 239 5.87 -14.54 -9.67
N VAL A 240 4.69 -14.91 -9.18
CA VAL A 240 3.46 -14.92 -9.96
C VAL A 240 2.66 -13.66 -9.68
N MET A 241 2.31 -12.93 -10.73
CA MET A 241 1.52 -11.71 -10.63
C MET A 241 0.04 -12.02 -10.81
N VAL A 242 -0.81 -11.52 -9.93
CA VAL A 242 -2.25 -11.78 -9.96
C VAL A 242 -3.05 -10.49 -9.81
N ASP A 243 -4.08 -10.33 -10.65
CA ASP A 243 -5.12 -9.32 -10.48
C ASP A 243 -6.51 -9.97 -10.39
N GLN A 244 -7.58 -9.18 -10.58
CA GLN A 244 -8.96 -9.64 -10.51
C GLN A 244 -9.33 -10.69 -11.58
N GLU A 245 -8.67 -10.69 -12.74
CA GLU A 245 -9.06 -11.47 -13.92
C GLU A 245 -7.95 -12.40 -14.41
N ARG A 246 -6.70 -12.12 -14.05
CA ARG A 246 -5.51 -12.71 -14.67
C ARG A 246 -4.51 -13.18 -13.62
N MET A 247 -3.90 -14.31 -13.93
CA MET A 247 -2.70 -14.81 -13.27
C MET A 247 -1.60 -14.91 -14.32
N ARG A 248 -0.43 -14.37 -14.00
CA ARG A 248 0.70 -14.31 -14.92
C ARG A 248 1.95 -14.88 -14.25
N LYS A 249 2.53 -15.89 -14.91
CA LYS A 249 3.87 -16.37 -14.60
C LYS A 249 4.90 -15.46 -15.25
N ARG A 250 6.11 -15.49 -14.71
CA ARG A 250 7.28 -14.80 -15.25
C ARG A 250 7.48 -15.04 -16.75
N VAL A 251 7.80 -13.98 -17.49
CA VAL A 251 8.28 -14.04 -18.87
C VAL A 251 9.81 -13.96 -18.96
N LYS A 252 10.41 -14.35 -20.09
CA LYS A 252 11.89 -14.33 -20.21
C LYS A 252 12.45 -12.93 -20.45
N GLU A 253 11.67 -12.06 -21.08
CA GLU A 253 12.06 -10.71 -21.46
C GLU A 253 11.35 -9.67 -20.59
N ASP A 254 11.81 -8.43 -20.67
CA ASP A 254 11.15 -7.29 -20.04
C ASP A 254 9.72 -7.14 -20.56
N TYR A 255 8.76 -7.05 -19.65
CA TYR A 255 7.38 -6.83 -19.99
C TYR A 255 6.69 -5.92 -19.00
N TRP A 256 5.83 -5.04 -19.49
CA TRP A 256 5.01 -4.19 -18.66
C TRP A 256 3.60 -3.98 -19.22
N GLU A 257 2.63 -3.80 -18.31
CA GLU A 257 1.23 -3.55 -18.66
C GLU A 257 0.55 -2.72 -17.55
N PHE A 258 -0.37 -1.84 -17.95
CA PHE A 258 -1.28 -1.16 -17.04
C PHE A 258 -2.55 -1.99 -16.87
N HIS A 259 -2.90 -2.30 -15.62
CA HIS A 259 -4.09 -3.07 -15.30
C HIS A 259 -5.14 -2.14 -14.68
N PRO A 260 -6.36 -2.05 -15.24
CA PRO A 260 -7.46 -1.22 -14.72
C PRO A 260 -8.12 -1.87 -13.49
N THR A 261 -7.30 -2.15 -12.46
CA THR A 261 -7.68 -2.79 -11.21
C THR A 261 -7.24 -1.92 -10.03
N PRO A 262 -8.02 -1.89 -8.93
CA PRO A 262 -7.58 -1.24 -7.70
C PRO A 262 -6.57 -2.07 -6.89
N TRP A 263 -6.33 -3.33 -7.24
CA TRP A 263 -5.43 -4.22 -6.50
C TRP A 263 -4.71 -5.22 -7.40
N MET A 264 -3.50 -5.61 -7.00
CA MET A 264 -2.72 -6.70 -7.59
C MET A 264 -1.87 -7.38 -6.50
N ALA A 265 -1.42 -8.60 -6.75
CA ALA A 265 -0.60 -9.37 -5.83
C ALA A 265 0.68 -9.88 -6.50
N ALA A 266 1.79 -9.82 -5.77
CA ALA A 266 3.00 -10.59 -6.04
C ALA A 266 2.96 -11.84 -5.16
N VAL A 267 2.93 -13.03 -5.78
CA VAL A 267 2.73 -14.32 -5.11
C VAL A 267 3.98 -15.17 -5.22
N ASN A 268 4.43 -15.72 -4.09
CA ASN A 268 5.38 -16.82 -4.10
C ASN A 268 4.60 -18.12 -4.43
N PRO A 269 4.85 -18.77 -5.59
CA PRO A 269 4.06 -19.92 -6.01
C PRO A 269 4.33 -21.20 -5.19
N GLU A 270 5.46 -21.28 -4.49
CA GLU A 270 5.82 -22.43 -3.65
C GLU A 270 5.08 -22.39 -2.32
N THR A 271 5.03 -21.22 -1.67
CA THR A 271 4.41 -21.07 -0.35
C THR A 271 2.94 -20.61 -0.43
N GLY A 272 2.52 -20.06 -1.57
CA GLY A 272 1.24 -19.39 -1.76
C GLY A 272 1.13 -18.03 -1.09
N ARG A 273 2.12 -17.62 -0.28
CA ARG A 273 2.15 -16.31 0.39
C ARG A 273 2.27 -15.20 -0.64
N CYS A 274 1.74 -14.03 -0.31
CA CYS A 274 1.75 -12.90 -1.22
C CYS A 274 1.84 -11.55 -0.51
N ILE A 275 2.33 -10.56 -1.24
CA ILE A 275 2.08 -9.15 -0.93
C ILE A 275 1.03 -8.64 -1.89
N VAL A 276 -0.07 -8.12 -1.35
CA VAL A 276 -1.14 -7.48 -2.12
C VAL A 276 -0.99 -5.97 -2.02
N THR A 277 -0.88 -5.30 -3.17
CA THR A 277 -0.91 -3.84 -3.30
C THR A 277 -2.32 -3.40 -3.64
N VAL A 278 -2.86 -2.47 -2.87
CA VAL A 278 -4.18 -1.87 -3.08
C VAL A 278 -4.02 -0.37 -3.22
N LYS A 279 -4.43 0.19 -4.35
CA LYS A 279 -4.41 1.63 -4.61
C LYS A 279 -5.73 2.25 -4.19
N ALA A 280 -5.67 3.21 -3.27
CA ALA A 280 -6.83 3.81 -2.61
C ALA A 280 -7.09 5.27 -3.01
N SER A 281 -6.27 5.86 -3.89
CA SER A 281 -6.49 7.19 -4.43
C SER A 281 -6.30 7.24 -5.95
N GLY A 282 -6.81 8.30 -6.57
CA GLY A 282 -6.70 8.54 -8.01
C GLY A 282 -7.40 7.48 -8.86
N ARG A 283 -6.88 7.26 -10.06
CA ARG A 283 -7.39 6.21 -10.97
C ARG A 283 -7.10 4.82 -10.41
N ARG A 284 -8.04 3.89 -10.50
CA ARG A 284 -7.87 2.49 -10.06
C ARG A 284 -7.09 1.69 -11.11
N GLU A 285 -5.78 1.92 -11.11
CA GLU A 285 -4.85 1.31 -12.03
C GLU A 285 -3.53 1.02 -11.33
N ILE A 286 -3.02 -0.20 -11.53
CA ILE A 286 -1.72 -0.67 -11.05
C ILE A 286 -0.91 -1.10 -12.27
N PHE A 287 0.36 -0.73 -12.26
CA PHE A 287 1.33 -1.08 -13.30
C PHE A 287 2.08 -2.34 -12.88
N LEU A 288 2.04 -3.35 -13.74
CA LEU A 288 2.86 -4.54 -13.61
C LEU A 288 4.14 -4.34 -14.41
N HIS A 289 5.27 -4.66 -13.79
CA HIS A 289 6.55 -4.80 -14.49
C HIS A 289 7.17 -6.15 -14.18
N ASP A 290 7.28 -7.00 -15.18
CA ASP A 290 8.06 -8.23 -15.15
C ASP A 290 9.44 -7.95 -15.75
N LEU A 291 10.48 -7.99 -14.92
CA LEU A 291 11.86 -7.70 -15.29
C LEU A 291 12.61 -8.95 -15.78
N GLY A 292 11.88 -9.95 -16.29
CA GLY A 292 12.45 -11.19 -16.79
C GLY A 292 13.14 -11.96 -15.66
N PRO A 293 14.47 -12.15 -15.69
CA PRO A 293 15.20 -12.86 -14.63
C PRO A 293 15.01 -12.30 -13.21
N PHE A 294 14.60 -11.02 -13.09
CA PHE A 294 14.40 -10.36 -11.79
C PHE A 294 12.95 -10.39 -11.29
N GLY A 295 12.05 -11.09 -12.00
CA GLY A 295 10.69 -11.34 -11.54
C GLY A 295 9.72 -10.18 -11.71
N GLY A 296 8.49 -10.42 -11.25
CA GLY A 296 7.37 -9.49 -11.34
C GLY A 296 7.28 -8.53 -10.14
N HIS A 297 6.98 -7.27 -10.43
CA HIS A 297 6.90 -6.17 -9.48
C HIS A 297 5.67 -5.29 -9.76
N LEU A 298 5.23 -4.53 -8.76
CA LEU A 298 4.03 -3.69 -8.86
C LEU A 298 4.38 -2.25 -8.61
N TRP A 299 3.95 -1.39 -9.52
CA TRP A 299 4.09 0.04 -9.35
C TRP A 299 2.71 0.68 -9.33
N VAL A 300 2.57 1.74 -8.55
CA VAL A 300 1.40 2.59 -8.56
C VAL A 300 1.81 3.98 -9.01
N LEU A 301 0.95 4.64 -9.77
CA LEU A 301 1.19 6.02 -10.16
C LEU A 301 -0.08 6.83 -10.08
N ASP A 302 0.07 8.12 -9.83
CA ASP A 302 -0.98 9.09 -10.03
C ASP A 302 -0.39 10.39 -10.59
N GLU A 303 -1.23 11.18 -11.24
CA GLU A 303 -0.81 12.45 -11.83
C GLU A 303 -1.82 13.54 -11.50
N ALA A 304 -1.31 14.74 -11.22
CA ALA A 304 -2.17 15.87 -10.88
C ALA A 304 -1.59 17.20 -11.33
N ASN A 305 -2.51 18.10 -11.68
CA ASN A 305 -2.24 19.53 -11.77
C ASN A 305 -2.52 20.14 -10.39
N LEU A 306 -1.46 20.50 -9.69
CA LEU A 306 -1.50 21.10 -8.36
C LEU A 306 -1.91 22.58 -8.50
N GLN A 307 -2.99 22.95 -7.83
CA GLN A 307 -3.39 24.35 -7.67
C GLN A 307 -2.33 25.13 -6.86
N PRO A 308 -2.25 26.47 -7.00
CA PRO A 308 -1.51 27.30 -6.06
C PRO A 308 -1.88 26.96 -4.61
N HIS A 309 -0.88 26.68 -3.76
CA HIS A 309 -1.10 26.27 -2.35
C HIS A 309 -1.94 25.00 -2.16
N GLY A 310 -2.17 24.23 -3.22
CA GLY A 310 -2.91 22.97 -3.18
C GLY A 310 -1.99 21.75 -2.97
N SER A 311 -2.61 20.60 -2.75
CA SER A 311 -1.91 19.32 -2.59
C SER A 311 -2.60 18.18 -3.35
N HIS A 312 -1.84 17.13 -3.63
CA HIS A 312 -2.35 15.87 -4.20
C HIS A 312 -1.70 14.67 -3.50
N GLU A 313 -2.45 13.58 -3.35
CA GLU A 313 -2.02 12.38 -2.61
C GLU A 313 -2.16 11.10 -3.43
N LEU A 314 -1.10 10.30 -3.43
CA LEU A 314 -1.10 8.89 -3.79
C LEU A 314 -1.11 8.03 -2.52
N ILE A 315 -2.19 7.29 -2.29
CA ILE A 315 -2.36 6.41 -1.13
C ILE A 315 -2.40 4.96 -1.57
N THR A 316 -1.57 4.12 -0.98
CA THR A 316 -1.66 2.67 -1.13
C THR A 316 -1.64 1.93 0.19
N TYR A 317 -2.18 0.71 0.16
CA TYR A 317 -2.07 -0.27 1.22
C TYR A 317 -1.36 -1.51 0.67
N LEU A 318 -0.33 -1.98 1.37
CA LEU A 318 0.36 -3.23 1.08
C LEU A 318 0.14 -4.21 2.22
N ALA A 319 -0.38 -5.40 1.93
CA ALA A 319 -0.64 -6.43 2.93
C ALA A 319 0.11 -7.72 2.64
N LEU A 320 0.89 -8.21 3.60
CA LEU A 320 1.54 -9.52 3.54
C LEU A 320 0.54 -10.59 4.01
N ALA A 321 0.05 -11.40 3.08
CA ALA A 321 -0.96 -12.42 3.33
C ALA A 321 -0.38 -13.84 3.26
N LYS A 322 -0.98 -14.74 4.05
CA LYS A 322 -0.58 -16.15 4.09
C LYS A 322 -0.99 -16.93 2.82
N SER A 323 -1.94 -16.41 2.06
CA SER A 323 -2.37 -16.96 0.79
C SER A 323 -2.99 -15.86 -0.09
N LEU A 324 -3.07 -16.12 -1.39
CA LEU A 324 -3.77 -15.25 -2.35
C LEU A 324 -5.26 -15.08 -2.02
N GLU A 325 -5.94 -16.13 -1.56
CA GLU A 325 -7.37 -16.10 -1.21
C GLU A 325 -7.66 -15.16 -0.03
N ILE A 326 -6.72 -15.07 0.92
CA ILE A 326 -6.76 -14.09 2.00
C ILE A 326 -6.40 -12.71 1.43
N GLY A 327 -5.32 -12.63 0.66
CA GLY A 327 -4.80 -11.39 0.08
C GLY A 327 -5.84 -10.60 -0.71
N LYS A 328 -6.58 -11.24 -1.62
CA LYS A 328 -7.57 -10.57 -2.48
C LYS A 328 -8.67 -9.85 -1.71
N GLN A 329 -8.96 -10.27 -0.47
CA GLN A 329 -10.01 -9.64 0.34
C GLN A 329 -9.62 -8.23 0.82
N TYR A 330 -8.32 -7.90 0.82
CA TYR A 330 -7.85 -6.53 1.09
C TYR A 330 -8.22 -5.53 -0.01
N ALA A 331 -8.65 -5.99 -1.19
CA ALA A 331 -9.15 -5.12 -2.27
C ALA A 331 -10.28 -4.18 -1.81
N ALA A 332 -11.01 -4.54 -0.74
CA ALA A 332 -12.03 -3.68 -0.14
C ALA A 332 -11.49 -2.36 0.43
N LEU A 333 -10.18 -2.21 0.63
CA LEU A 333 -9.53 -0.97 1.07
C LEU A 333 -9.45 0.12 -0.01
N ALA A 334 -9.73 -0.22 -1.28
CA ALA A 334 -9.79 0.74 -2.38
C ALA A 334 -11.14 1.50 -2.47
N LYS A 335 -12.06 1.26 -1.53
CA LYS A 335 -13.41 1.80 -1.53
C LYS A 335 -13.50 3.16 -0.87
#